data_AF-A0A287CW36-F1
#
_entry.id   AF-A0A287CW36-F1
#
_cell.length_a   1.000
_cell.length_b   1.000
_cell.length_c   1.000
_cell.angle_alpha   90.00
_cell.angle_beta   90.00
_cell.angle_gamma   90.00
#
_symmetry.space_group_name_H-M   'P 1'
#
loop_
_entity.id
_entity.type
_entity.pdbx_description
1 polymer ?
#
loop_
_entity_poly.entity_id
_entity_poly.type
_entity_poly.pdbx_seq_one_letter_code
_entity_poly.pdbx_strand_id
1 'polypeptide(L)'
;LLIIDQADIYLMQNWEHVLHLMNHMNLLPLDSHGVDFSRVRMWSLNNWSKYYRQTLLFGALQDAQINSVFNKYCVNLQGQVAVRNVPLTGSISHVLVQLPHVFQRMEAENLASVIDSRFNFFVNKILPQYRDAVMSHTLIYVPSYFDFVRLRNYFKKEELNFTHICEYTQKSGVSRARHFFLKGEKQFLLLTERFHFYKSLMYPFHKVCNKIKV
;
A
#
# COMPACT_ATOMS: atom_id res chain seq x y z
N LEU A 1 -1.95 -21.59 17.77
CA LEU A 1 -2.91 -20.54 17.37
C LEU A 1 -2.10 -19.34 16.86
N LEU A 2 -2.46 -18.78 15.71
CA LEU A 2 -1.93 -17.51 15.23
C LEU A 2 -3.10 -16.54 15.06
N ILE A 3 -2.92 -15.30 15.51
CA ILE A 3 -3.88 -14.23 15.32
C ILE A 3 -3.15 -13.09 14.62
N ILE A 4 -3.65 -12.69 13.45
CA ILE A 4 -3.21 -11.50 12.73
C ILE A 4 -4.39 -10.54 12.79
N ASP A 5 -4.29 -9.55 13.67
CA ASP A 5 -5.30 -8.49 13.77
C ASP A 5 -4.91 -7.28 12.91
N GLN A 6 -5.89 -6.58 12.37
CA GLN A 6 -5.70 -5.37 11.53
C GLN A 6 -4.68 -5.55 10.39
N ALA A 7 -4.89 -6.58 9.57
CA ALA A 7 -4.02 -6.92 8.44
C ALA A 7 -3.78 -5.77 7.45
N ASP A 8 -4.73 -4.85 7.33
CA ASP A 8 -4.65 -3.63 6.52
C ASP A 8 -3.53 -2.68 6.99
N ILE A 9 -3.23 -2.61 8.29
CA ILE A 9 -2.14 -1.79 8.81
C ILE A 9 -0.78 -2.40 8.46
N TYR A 10 -0.67 -3.73 8.48
CA TYR A 10 0.57 -4.41 8.09
C TYR A 10 0.92 -4.19 6.60
N LEU A 11 -0.07 -4.03 5.72
CA LEU A 11 0.16 -3.65 4.32
C LEU A 11 0.84 -2.27 4.21
N MET A 12 0.50 -1.34 5.11
CA MET A 12 1.07 0.01 5.14
C MET A 12 2.48 0.07 5.76
N GLN A 13 2.96 -1.01 6.35
CA GLN A 13 4.32 -1.16 6.87
C GLN A 13 5.22 -1.84 5.84
N ASN A 14 5.59 -3.09 6.11
CA ASN A 14 6.31 -3.96 5.19
C ASN A 14 5.68 -5.36 5.24
N TRP A 15 4.98 -5.72 4.16
CA TRP A 15 4.33 -7.03 4.05
C TRP A 15 5.32 -8.19 3.98
N GLU A 16 6.57 -7.95 3.54
CA GLU A 16 7.60 -8.99 3.48
C GLU A 16 7.92 -9.59 4.84
N HIS A 17 7.83 -8.78 5.92
CA HIS A 17 8.03 -9.28 7.27
C HIS A 17 6.95 -10.30 7.66
N VAL A 18 5.70 -10.06 7.27
CA VAL A 18 4.60 -11.01 7.51
C VAL A 18 4.87 -12.30 6.74
N LEU A 19 5.24 -12.21 5.46
CA LEU A 19 5.59 -13.39 4.66
C LEU A 19 6.77 -14.17 5.25
N HIS A 20 7.78 -13.46 5.73
CA HIS A 20 8.94 -14.07 6.38
C HIS A 20 8.52 -14.84 7.64
N LEU A 21 7.72 -14.22 8.52
CA LEU A 21 7.18 -14.90 9.70
C LEU A 21 6.39 -16.15 9.30
N MET A 22 5.46 -16.04 8.35
CA MET A 22 4.63 -17.18 7.91
C MET A 22 5.46 -18.35 7.36
N ASN A 23 6.60 -18.09 6.72
CA ASN A 23 7.53 -19.13 6.26
C ASN A 23 8.25 -19.85 7.42
N HIS A 24 8.53 -19.16 8.52
CA HIS A 24 9.32 -19.70 9.64
C HIS A 24 8.48 -20.26 10.78
N MET A 25 7.19 -19.93 10.85
CA MET A 25 6.30 -20.30 11.96
C MET A 25 6.14 -21.81 12.21
N ASN A 26 6.23 -22.65 11.18
CA ASN A 26 6.03 -24.10 11.30
C ASN A 26 7.32 -24.90 11.10
N LEU A 27 8.49 -24.24 11.05
CA LEU A 27 9.75 -24.95 10.91
C LEU A 27 10.06 -25.73 12.19
N LEU A 28 10.77 -26.85 12.02
CA LEU A 28 11.30 -27.60 13.15
C LEU A 28 12.46 -26.81 13.78
N PRO A 29 12.56 -26.79 15.11
CA PRO A 29 13.70 -26.20 15.78
C PRO A 29 14.98 -26.94 15.40
N LEU A 30 16.08 -26.21 15.24
CA LEU A 30 17.39 -26.77 14.88
C LEU A 30 18.07 -27.47 16.07
N ASP A 31 17.77 -27.02 17.28
CA ASP A 31 18.32 -27.57 18.51
C ASP A 31 17.18 -28.05 19.43
N SER A 32 17.47 -29.12 20.16
CA SER A 32 16.53 -29.80 21.05
C SER A 32 16.28 -29.02 22.34
N HIS A 33 17.20 -28.15 22.76
CA HIS A 33 17.14 -27.39 24.01
C HIS A 33 16.73 -28.24 25.24
N GLY A 34 17.14 -29.51 25.28
CA GLY A 34 16.84 -30.44 26.38
C GLY A 34 15.39 -30.98 26.40
N VAL A 35 14.66 -30.92 25.28
CA VAL A 35 13.30 -31.44 25.17
C VAL A 35 13.27 -32.97 25.18
N ASP A 36 12.36 -33.52 25.98
CA ASP A 36 12.02 -34.94 25.98
C ASP A 36 11.12 -35.29 24.78
N PHE A 37 11.70 -35.99 23.79
CA PHE A 37 11.01 -36.38 22.55
C PHE A 37 9.81 -37.31 22.78
N SER A 38 9.75 -38.05 23.89
CA SER A 38 8.61 -38.92 24.21
C SER A 38 7.31 -38.14 24.43
N ARG A 39 7.42 -36.85 24.78
CA ARG A 39 6.28 -35.94 25.02
C ARG A 39 5.91 -35.14 23.79
N VAL A 40 6.72 -35.18 22.74
CA VAL A 40 6.47 -34.45 21.50
C VAL A 40 5.47 -35.23 20.65
N ARG A 41 4.42 -34.54 20.21
CA ARG A 41 3.40 -35.16 19.37
C ARG A 41 3.99 -35.50 18.00
N MET A 42 3.73 -36.70 17.49
CA MET A 42 4.26 -37.17 16.19
C MET A 42 3.92 -36.24 15.02
N TRP A 43 2.74 -35.63 15.01
CA TRP A 43 2.37 -34.68 13.96
C TRP A 43 3.20 -33.38 14.01
N SER A 44 3.78 -33.02 15.15
CA SER A 44 4.73 -31.91 15.23
C SER A 44 6.08 -32.30 14.61
N LEU A 45 6.57 -33.51 14.90
CA LEU A 45 7.80 -34.06 14.32
C LEU A 45 7.70 -34.28 12.81
N ASN A 46 6.54 -34.72 12.32
CA ASN A 46 6.26 -34.92 10.89
C ASN A 46 5.98 -33.61 10.13
N ASN A 47 6.15 -32.44 10.76
CA ASN A 47 5.87 -31.13 10.17
C ASN A 47 4.40 -30.98 9.69
N TRP A 48 3.47 -31.65 10.36
CA TRP A 48 2.03 -31.52 10.14
C TRP A 48 1.40 -30.44 11.02
N SER A 49 2.19 -29.80 11.88
CA SER A 49 1.80 -28.68 12.74
C SER A 49 1.06 -27.58 11.97
N LYS A 50 1.46 -27.33 10.72
CA LYS A 50 0.81 -26.37 9.82
C LYS A 50 -0.69 -26.63 9.63
N TYR A 51 -1.14 -27.89 9.62
CA TYR A 51 -2.54 -28.29 9.40
C TYR A 51 -3.43 -28.19 10.64
N TYR A 52 -2.83 -28.21 11.83
CA TYR A 52 -3.52 -28.16 13.12
C TYR A 52 -3.51 -26.75 13.73
N ARG A 53 -2.69 -25.84 13.20
CA ARG A 53 -2.58 -24.47 13.68
C ARG A 53 -3.73 -23.62 13.14
N GLN A 54 -4.71 -23.35 13.99
CA GLN A 54 -5.73 -22.35 13.70
C GLN A 54 -5.07 -20.98 13.49
N THR A 55 -5.42 -20.34 12.37
CA THR A 55 -5.00 -18.97 12.03
C THR A 55 -6.26 -18.11 11.87
N LEU A 56 -6.33 -17.03 12.64
CA LEU A 56 -7.38 -16.03 12.55
C LEU A 56 -6.79 -14.76 11.92
N LEU A 57 -7.40 -14.28 10.85
CA LEU A 57 -6.96 -13.08 10.14
C LEU A 57 -8.11 -12.07 10.11
N PHE A 58 -7.86 -10.90 10.67
CA PHE A 58 -8.80 -9.79 10.72
C PHE A 58 -8.23 -8.60 9.94
N GLY A 59 -9.07 -7.89 9.20
CA GLY A 59 -8.68 -6.70 8.47
C GLY A 59 -9.91 -5.95 7.98
N ALA A 60 -9.80 -4.63 7.88
CA ALA A 60 -10.91 -3.78 7.45
C ALA A 60 -11.11 -3.80 5.91
N LEU A 61 -10.03 -4.06 5.17
CA LEU A 61 -10.00 -4.00 3.71
C LEU A 61 -9.66 -5.37 3.11
N GLN A 62 -10.22 -5.65 1.94
CA GLN A 62 -9.84 -6.81 1.15
C GLN A 62 -8.70 -6.44 0.21
N ASP A 63 -7.60 -7.16 0.32
CA ASP A 63 -6.43 -7.00 -0.55
C ASP A 63 -5.97 -8.36 -1.09
N ALA A 64 -5.39 -8.36 -2.30
CA ALA A 64 -4.86 -9.56 -2.92
C ALA A 64 -3.71 -10.19 -2.11
N GLN A 65 -2.90 -9.38 -1.43
CA GLN A 65 -1.80 -9.84 -0.59
C GLN A 65 -2.31 -10.62 0.64
N ILE A 66 -3.38 -10.13 1.26
CA ILE A 66 -4.05 -10.81 2.39
C ILE A 66 -4.64 -12.14 1.92
N ASN A 67 -5.35 -12.12 0.79
CA ASN A 67 -5.93 -13.33 0.20
C ASN A 67 -4.85 -14.37 -0.17
N SER A 68 -3.69 -13.91 -0.66
CA SER A 68 -2.55 -14.78 -0.95
C SER A 68 -2.05 -15.48 0.30
N VAL A 69 -1.91 -14.76 1.43
CA VAL A 69 -1.48 -15.37 2.70
C VAL A 69 -2.51 -16.38 3.21
N PHE A 70 -3.79 -16.03 3.15
CA PHE A 70 -4.88 -16.92 3.54
C PHE A 70 -4.85 -18.24 2.74
N ASN A 71 -4.76 -18.15 1.41
CA ASN A 71 -4.77 -19.33 0.55
C ASN A 71 -3.49 -20.17 0.69
N LYS A 72 -2.32 -19.53 0.82
CA LYS A 72 -1.02 -20.21 0.81
C LYS A 72 -0.64 -20.81 2.17
N TYR A 73 -0.92 -20.11 3.27
CA TYR A 73 -0.38 -20.46 4.59
C TYR A 73 -1.42 -20.93 5.60
N CYS A 74 -2.71 -20.67 5.40
CA CYS A 74 -3.77 -21.10 6.31
C CYS A 74 -4.31 -22.48 5.92
N VAL A 75 -3.44 -23.48 5.81
CA VAL A 75 -3.85 -24.87 5.56
C VAL A 75 -4.43 -25.46 6.84
N ASN A 76 -5.75 -25.68 6.92
CA ASN A 76 -6.40 -26.26 8.10
C ASN A 76 -7.06 -27.58 7.70
N LEU A 77 -7.02 -28.58 8.59
CA LEU A 77 -7.63 -29.89 8.36
C LEU A 77 -9.14 -29.81 8.09
N GLN A 78 -9.86 -28.97 8.83
CA GLN A 78 -11.32 -28.78 8.70
C GLN A 78 -11.71 -27.75 7.62
N GLY A 79 -10.74 -27.23 6.86
CA GLY A 79 -10.96 -26.22 5.83
C GLY A 79 -10.88 -24.78 6.34
N GLN A 80 -11.36 -23.86 5.51
CA GLN A 80 -11.18 -22.43 5.67
C GLN A 80 -12.53 -21.71 5.56
N VAL A 81 -12.74 -20.69 6.40
CA VAL A 81 -13.94 -19.84 6.36
C VAL A 81 -13.48 -18.39 6.22
N ALA A 82 -14.07 -17.67 5.27
CA ALA A 82 -13.82 -16.25 5.06
C ALA A 82 -15.15 -15.50 5.11
N VAL A 83 -15.27 -14.56 6.04
CA VAL A 83 -16.43 -13.65 6.15
C VAL A 83 -16.04 -12.32 5.52
N ARG A 84 -16.83 -11.88 4.55
CA ARG A 84 -16.57 -10.66 3.77
C ARG A 84 -17.75 -9.72 3.94
N ASN A 85 -17.55 -8.63 4.68
CA ASN A 85 -18.58 -7.60 4.82
C ASN A 85 -18.52 -6.67 3.61
N VAL A 86 -19.55 -6.69 2.76
CA VAL A 86 -19.64 -5.78 1.61
C VAL A 86 -20.24 -4.46 2.11
N PRO A 87 -19.56 -3.31 1.95
CA PRO A 87 -20.13 -2.05 2.37
C PRO A 87 -21.41 -1.75 1.59
N LEU A 88 -22.53 -1.59 2.31
CA LEU A 88 -23.84 -1.29 1.74
C LEU A 88 -23.90 0.12 1.15
N THR A 89 -23.09 1.05 1.67
CA THR A 89 -22.99 2.43 1.20
C THR A 89 -21.60 2.68 0.63
N GLY A 90 -21.53 3.24 -0.59
CA GLY A 90 -20.26 3.55 -1.22
C GLY A 90 -19.53 4.69 -0.52
N SER A 91 -18.27 4.51 -0.15
CA SER A 91 -17.47 5.52 0.56
C SER A 91 -17.26 6.82 -0.23
N ILE A 92 -17.44 6.80 -1.56
CA ILE A 92 -17.37 7.98 -2.44
C ILE A 92 -18.45 9.02 -2.09
N SER A 93 -19.62 8.60 -1.58
CA SER A 93 -20.68 9.54 -1.16
C SER A 93 -20.44 10.14 0.22
N HIS A 94 -19.41 9.69 0.94
CA HIS A 94 -19.03 10.21 2.26
C HIS A 94 -17.88 11.23 2.19
N VAL A 95 -17.51 11.70 0.99
CA VAL A 95 -16.50 12.75 0.84
C VAL A 95 -17.10 14.07 1.34
N LEU A 96 -16.50 14.63 2.39
CA LEU A 96 -16.93 15.86 3.07
C LEU A 96 -17.05 17.09 2.15
N VAL A 97 -16.34 17.09 1.02
CA VAL A 97 -16.36 18.17 0.02
C VAL A 97 -16.80 17.57 -1.30
N GLN A 98 -17.82 18.15 -1.93
CA GLN A 98 -18.20 17.77 -3.29
C GLN A 98 -17.20 18.38 -4.27
N LEU A 99 -16.44 17.50 -4.93
CA LEU A 99 -15.39 17.86 -5.88
C LEU A 99 -15.75 17.20 -7.23
N PRO A 100 -15.44 17.83 -8.37
CA PRO A 100 -15.54 17.14 -9.66
C PRO A 100 -14.55 15.97 -9.69
N HIS A 101 -15.06 14.76 -9.87
CA HIS A 101 -14.24 13.55 -10.01
C HIS A 101 -14.18 13.14 -11.48
N VAL A 102 -12.97 12.99 -12.01
CA VAL A 102 -12.72 12.49 -13.36
C VAL A 102 -12.01 11.15 -13.24
N PHE A 103 -12.65 10.08 -13.72
CA PHE A 103 -12.06 8.75 -13.76
C PHE A 103 -11.62 8.44 -15.19
N GLN A 104 -10.33 8.14 -15.37
CA GLN A 104 -9.79 7.73 -16.67
C GLN A 104 -9.51 6.24 -16.64
N ARG A 105 -10.13 5.50 -17.56
CA ARG A 105 -9.88 4.08 -17.73
C ARG A 105 -8.59 3.87 -18.53
N MET A 106 -7.76 2.97 -18.03
CA MET A 106 -6.58 2.47 -18.72
C MET A 106 -6.79 1.00 -19.09
N GLU A 107 -6.28 0.61 -20.24
CA GLU A 107 -6.21 -0.78 -20.66
C GLU A 107 -4.78 -1.30 -20.53
N ALA A 108 -4.66 -2.55 -20.10
CA ALA A 108 -3.39 -3.26 -19.99
C ALA A 108 -3.59 -4.68 -20.52
N GLU A 109 -2.63 -5.16 -21.32
CA GLU A 109 -2.71 -6.46 -21.98
C GLU A 109 -2.53 -7.62 -21.02
N ASN A 110 -1.66 -7.45 -20.01
CA ASN A 110 -1.33 -8.50 -19.05
C ASN A 110 -0.90 -7.90 -17.70
N LEU A 111 -0.95 -8.71 -16.63
CA LEU A 111 -0.65 -8.25 -15.27
C LEU A 111 0.78 -7.71 -15.09
N ALA A 112 1.74 -8.20 -15.88
CA ALA A 112 3.12 -7.75 -15.81
C ALA A 112 3.29 -6.35 -16.45
N SER A 113 2.59 -6.10 -17.57
CA SER A 113 2.65 -4.82 -18.29
C SER A 113 1.81 -3.72 -17.65
N VAL A 114 0.89 -4.04 -16.73
CA VAL A 114 0.05 -3.05 -16.02
C VAL A 114 0.86 -1.89 -15.44
N ILE A 115 2.01 -2.18 -14.83
CA ILE A 115 2.84 -1.16 -14.17
C ILE A 115 3.43 -0.19 -15.20
N ASP A 116 3.95 -0.72 -16.31
CA ASP A 116 4.51 0.07 -17.41
C ASP A 116 3.42 0.83 -18.16
N SER A 117 2.30 0.18 -18.47
CA SER A 117 1.13 0.80 -19.09
C SER A 117 0.60 1.94 -18.25
N ARG A 118 0.53 1.80 -16.91
CA ARG A 118 0.10 2.87 -15.99
C ARG A 118 1.04 4.06 -16.03
N PHE A 119 2.33 3.81 -15.93
CA PHE A 119 3.33 4.87 -16.02
C PHE A 119 3.25 5.61 -17.36
N ASN A 120 3.20 4.88 -18.48
CA ASN A 120 3.12 5.46 -19.82
C ASN A 120 1.81 6.19 -20.05
N PHE A 121 0.68 5.67 -19.57
CA PHE A 121 -0.62 6.31 -19.64
C PHE A 121 -0.61 7.65 -18.88
N PHE A 122 -0.06 7.66 -17.66
CA PHE A 122 0.08 8.88 -16.88
C PHE A 122 0.95 9.91 -17.60
N VAL A 123 2.14 9.52 -18.08
CA VAL A 123 3.09 10.42 -18.73
C VAL A 123 2.56 10.97 -20.06
N ASN A 124 1.94 10.12 -20.88
CA ASN A 124 1.56 10.50 -22.25
C ASN A 124 0.18 11.16 -22.32
N LYS A 125 -0.76 10.79 -21.45
CA LYS A 125 -2.14 11.30 -21.51
C LYS A 125 -2.49 12.25 -20.37
N ILE A 126 -2.14 11.93 -19.13
CA ILE A 126 -2.57 12.71 -17.96
C ILE A 126 -1.67 13.93 -17.77
N LEU A 127 -0.36 13.70 -17.62
CA LEU A 127 0.61 14.74 -17.28
C LEU A 127 0.58 15.97 -18.22
N PRO A 128 0.45 15.83 -19.55
CA PRO A 128 0.41 16.99 -20.45
C PRO A 128 -0.78 17.91 -20.20
N GLN A 129 -1.92 17.39 -19.73
CA GLN A 129 -3.12 18.18 -19.41
C GLN A 129 -2.91 19.13 -18.23
N TYR A 130 -1.89 18.87 -17.41
CA TYR A 130 -1.57 19.66 -16.22
C TYR A 130 -0.25 20.42 -16.35
N ARG A 131 0.41 20.36 -17.51
CA ARG A 131 1.66 21.12 -17.78
C ARG A 131 1.40 22.61 -18.04
N ASP A 132 0.16 23.01 -18.31
CA ASP A 132 -0.17 24.42 -18.57
C ASP A 132 0.19 25.33 -17.40
N ALA A 133 0.82 26.48 -17.69
CA ALA A 133 1.35 27.41 -16.70
C ALA A 133 0.28 28.03 -15.77
N VAL A 134 -0.99 27.94 -16.15
CA VAL A 134 -2.13 28.42 -15.34
C VAL A 134 -2.46 27.45 -14.20
N MET A 135 -2.18 26.14 -14.40
CA MET A 135 -2.45 25.10 -13.41
C MET A 135 -1.31 25.01 -12.40
N SER A 136 -1.46 25.68 -11.27
CA SER A 136 -0.55 25.57 -10.13
C SER A 136 -1.19 24.73 -9.01
N HIS A 137 -0.36 24.26 -8.08
CA HIS A 137 -0.80 23.48 -6.91
C HIS A 137 -1.46 22.14 -7.27
N THR A 138 -0.76 21.28 -8.00
CA THR A 138 -1.23 19.91 -8.31
C THR A 138 -0.57 18.88 -7.40
N LEU A 139 -1.37 18.16 -6.61
CA LEU A 139 -0.95 17.04 -5.76
C LEU A 139 -1.15 15.74 -6.50
N ILE A 140 -0.07 15.01 -6.70
CA ILE A 140 -0.07 13.68 -7.29
C ILE A 140 0.11 12.67 -6.15
N TYR A 141 -0.96 11.91 -5.89
CA TYR A 141 -1.00 10.84 -4.91
C TYR A 141 -0.62 9.53 -5.59
N VAL A 142 0.39 8.85 -5.03
CA VAL A 142 0.90 7.58 -5.56
C VAL A 142 0.80 6.48 -4.49
N PRO A 143 0.01 5.43 -4.72
CA PRO A 143 -0.13 4.28 -3.81
C PRO A 143 1.17 3.50 -3.59
N SER A 144 1.86 3.19 -4.69
CA SER A 144 3.07 2.35 -4.67
C SER A 144 4.34 3.18 -4.57
N TYR A 145 5.22 2.82 -3.64
CA TYR A 145 6.54 3.46 -3.51
C TYR A 145 7.41 3.29 -4.78
N PHE A 146 7.30 2.14 -5.46
CA PHE A 146 8.06 1.88 -6.69
C PHE A 146 7.64 2.81 -7.82
N ASP A 147 6.34 3.03 -7.99
CA ASP A 147 5.82 3.98 -8.98
C ASP A 147 6.23 5.42 -8.64
N PHE A 148 6.23 5.76 -7.35
CA PHE A 148 6.68 7.08 -6.88
C PHE A 148 8.14 7.34 -7.24
N VAL A 149 9.04 6.37 -7.04
CA VAL A 149 10.47 6.53 -7.40
C VAL A 149 10.62 6.73 -8.91
N ARG A 150 9.90 5.94 -9.71
CA ARG A 150 9.91 6.05 -11.18
C ARG A 150 9.43 7.42 -11.65
N LEU A 151 8.32 7.89 -11.09
CA LEU A 151 7.72 9.18 -11.43
C LEU A 151 8.59 10.36 -10.97
N ARG A 152 9.17 10.30 -9.77
CA ARG A 152 10.15 11.28 -9.29
C ARG A 152 11.36 11.39 -10.21
N ASN A 153 11.91 10.25 -10.64
CA ASN A 153 13.07 10.23 -11.53
C ASN A 153 12.72 10.80 -12.92
N TYR A 154 11.53 10.49 -13.44
CA TYR A 154 11.02 11.07 -14.68
C TYR A 154 10.85 12.59 -14.58
N PHE A 155 10.23 13.09 -13.52
CA PHE A 155 10.06 14.54 -13.30
C PHE A 155 11.39 15.28 -13.18
N LYS A 156 12.41 14.64 -12.58
CA LYS A 156 13.76 15.19 -12.51
C LYS A 156 14.43 15.23 -13.89
N LYS A 157 14.24 14.19 -14.71
CA LYS A 157 14.79 14.10 -16.08
C LYS A 157 14.18 15.15 -17.01
N GLU A 158 12.88 15.39 -16.89
CA GLU A 158 12.12 16.37 -17.68
C GLU A 158 12.20 17.79 -17.09
N GLU A 159 13.00 18.00 -16.04
CA GLU A 159 13.19 19.30 -15.35
C GLU A 159 11.87 19.99 -14.93
N LEU A 160 10.88 19.18 -14.55
CA LEU A 160 9.57 19.71 -14.12
C LEU A 160 9.68 20.45 -12.79
N ASN A 161 8.79 21.42 -12.59
CA ASN A 161 8.78 22.19 -11.36
C ASN A 161 8.00 21.46 -10.25
N PHE A 162 8.68 20.55 -9.53
CA PHE A 162 8.04 19.72 -8.51
C PHE A 162 8.78 19.67 -7.17
N THR A 163 8.04 19.24 -6.15
CA THR A 163 8.56 18.78 -4.87
C THR A 163 7.94 17.44 -4.52
N HIS A 164 8.51 16.73 -3.55
CA HIS A 164 8.08 15.38 -3.21
C HIS A 164 8.12 15.17 -1.70
N ILE A 165 7.18 14.35 -1.21
CA ILE A 165 7.07 13.92 0.16
C ILE A 165 6.80 12.42 0.15
N CYS A 166 7.68 11.66 0.78
CA CYS A 166 7.52 10.23 1.01
C CYS A 166 7.68 9.89 2.49
N GLU A 167 7.41 8.64 2.84
CA GLU A 167 7.51 8.09 4.20
C GLU A 167 8.89 8.31 4.86
N TYR A 168 9.95 8.42 4.05
CA TYR A 168 11.32 8.65 4.51
C TYR A 168 11.70 10.13 4.63
N THR A 169 10.81 11.05 4.25
CA THR A 169 11.10 12.50 4.26
C THR A 169 11.05 13.02 5.69
N GLN A 170 12.14 13.65 6.14
CA GLN A 170 12.21 14.26 7.47
C GLN A 170 11.24 15.43 7.63
N LYS A 171 10.82 15.73 8.87
CA LYS A 171 9.86 16.80 9.20
C LYS A 171 10.25 18.17 8.62
N SER A 172 11.54 18.51 8.63
CA SER A 172 12.06 19.77 8.05
C SER A 172 11.86 19.81 6.53
N GLY A 173 12.14 18.70 5.84
CA GLY A 173 11.90 18.53 4.41
C GLY A 173 10.42 18.62 4.06
N VAL A 174 9.55 17.98 4.84
CA VAL A 174 8.09 18.07 4.71
C VAL A 174 7.63 19.52 4.83
N SER A 175 8.08 20.24 5.86
CA SER A 175 7.70 21.64 6.07
C SER A 175 8.14 22.53 4.91
N ARG A 176 9.36 22.32 4.39
CA ARG A 176 9.89 23.06 3.24
C ARG A 176 9.12 22.77 1.96
N ALA A 177 8.86 21.50 1.66
CA ALA A 177 8.09 21.08 0.49
C ALA A 177 6.67 21.69 0.52
N ARG A 178 6.03 21.67 1.70
CA ARG A 178 4.73 22.32 1.90
C ARG A 178 4.77 23.82 1.67
N HIS A 179 5.78 24.50 2.21
CA HIS A 179 5.95 25.94 2.04
C HIS A 179 6.08 26.32 0.56
N PHE A 180 6.94 25.62 -0.18
CA PHE A 180 7.09 25.85 -1.62
C PHE A 180 5.84 25.54 -2.41
N PHE A 181 5.11 24.48 -2.04
CA PHE A 181 3.86 24.14 -2.68
C PHE A 181 2.77 25.18 -2.42
N LEU A 182 2.59 25.64 -1.17
CA LEU A 182 1.58 26.64 -0.79
C LEU A 182 1.87 28.03 -1.37
N LYS A 183 3.14 28.36 -1.60
CA LYS A 183 3.53 29.59 -2.29
C LYS A 183 3.34 29.52 -3.81
N GLY A 184 3.09 28.35 -4.37
CA GLY A 184 3.08 28.13 -5.82
C GLY A 184 4.47 28.13 -6.46
N GLU A 185 5.56 28.17 -5.69
CA GLU A 185 6.93 28.07 -6.20
C GLU A 185 7.18 26.71 -6.87
N LYS A 186 6.49 25.66 -6.39
CA LYS A 186 6.49 24.31 -6.98
C LYS A 186 5.09 23.97 -7.47
N GLN A 187 4.97 23.70 -8.78
CA GLN A 187 3.70 23.39 -9.43
C GLN A 187 3.14 22.05 -8.97
N PHE A 188 4.01 21.03 -8.87
CA PHE A 188 3.62 19.67 -8.50
C PHE A 188 4.14 19.28 -7.12
N LEU A 189 3.31 18.55 -6.37
CA LEU A 189 3.70 17.85 -5.15
C LEU A 189 3.42 16.36 -5.32
N LEU A 190 4.47 15.54 -5.27
CA LEU A 190 4.35 14.08 -5.26
C LEU A 190 4.21 13.59 -3.82
N LEU A 191 3.21 12.75 -3.53
CA LEU A 191 2.93 12.22 -2.21
C LEU A 191 2.70 10.72 -2.24
N THR A 192 3.32 9.98 -1.32
CA THR A 192 3.07 8.53 -1.16
C THR A 192 1.87 8.27 -0.26
N GLU A 193 1.13 7.19 -0.55
CA GLU A 193 0.04 6.69 0.29
C GLU A 193 0.49 6.39 1.71
N ARG A 194 1.64 5.72 1.89
CA ARG A 194 2.18 5.41 3.21
C ARG A 194 2.41 6.67 4.04
N PHE A 195 2.99 7.71 3.46
CA PHE A 195 3.15 8.98 4.17
C PHE A 195 1.80 9.58 4.56
N HIS A 196 0.84 9.59 3.63
CA HIS A 196 -0.50 10.08 3.89
C HIS A 196 -1.17 9.30 5.03
N PHE A 197 -1.11 7.97 5.01
CA PHE A 197 -1.66 7.10 6.05
C PHE A 197 -1.10 7.44 7.45
N TYR A 198 0.22 7.55 7.61
CA TYR A 198 0.83 7.82 8.92
C TYR A 198 0.73 9.27 9.39
N LYS A 199 0.55 10.25 8.49
CA LYS A 199 0.66 11.69 8.80
C LYS A 199 -0.55 12.52 8.40
N SER A 200 -1.65 11.90 7.96
CA SER A 200 -2.84 12.58 7.44
C SER A 200 -3.42 13.62 8.39
N LEU A 201 -3.47 13.31 9.69
CA LEU A 201 -4.00 14.21 10.73
C LEU A 201 -3.15 15.48 10.92
N MET A 202 -1.87 15.46 10.54
CA MET A 202 -0.93 16.53 10.86
C MET A 202 -0.81 17.57 9.74
N TYR A 203 -1.20 17.25 8.50
CA TYR A 203 -0.95 18.10 7.32
C TYR A 203 -2.17 18.16 6.38
N PRO A 204 -3.18 19.00 6.68
CA PRO A 204 -4.33 19.15 5.81
C PRO A 204 -3.95 19.87 4.51
N PHE A 205 -3.97 19.16 3.38
CA PHE A 205 -3.79 19.73 2.02
C PHE A 205 -5.14 20.10 1.36
N HIS A 206 -6.18 20.37 2.16
CA HIS A 206 -7.58 20.27 1.72
C HIS A 206 -8.15 21.47 0.95
N LYS A 207 -7.49 22.63 0.92
CA LYS A 207 -8.16 23.87 0.50
C LYS A 207 -7.77 24.47 -0.85
N VAL A 208 -6.64 24.10 -1.48
CA VAL A 208 -6.16 24.82 -2.69
C VAL A 208 -5.35 23.91 -3.61
N CYS A 209 -5.92 22.79 -4.09
CA CYS A 209 -5.11 21.86 -4.89
C CYS A 209 -5.92 20.92 -5.78
N ASN A 210 -5.48 20.78 -7.03
CA ASN A 210 -5.91 19.70 -7.93
C ASN A 210 -5.28 18.37 -7.49
N LYS A 211 -6.09 17.35 -7.23
CA LYS A 211 -5.61 16.05 -6.78
C LYS A 211 -5.70 15.03 -7.89
N ILE A 212 -4.57 14.42 -8.21
CA ILE A 212 -4.49 13.29 -9.15
C ILE A 212 -4.08 12.07 -8.34
N LYS A 213 -4.88 11.00 -8.41
CA LYS A 213 -4.46 9.69 -7.93
C LYS A 213 -3.99 8.88 -9.14
N VAL A 214 -2.73 8.44 -9.09
CA VAL A 214 -2.10 7.61 -10.12
C VAL A 214 -2.21 6.14 -9.74
#